data_AF-A0A958GGE8-F1
#
_entry.id   AF-A0A958GGE8-F1
#
_cell.length_a   1.000
_cell.length_b   1.000
_cell.length_c   1.000
_cell.angle_alpha   90.00
_cell.angle_beta   90.00
_cell.angle_gamma   90.00
#
_symmetry.space_group_name_H-M   'P 1'
#
loop_
_entity.id
_entity.type
_entity.pdbx_description
1 polymer ?
#
loop_
_entity_poly.entity_id
_entity_poly.type
_entity_poly.pdbx_seq_one_letter_code
_entity_poly.pdbx_strand_id
1 'polypeptide(L)'
;KQAKTLNLNADLAGLELFEDQHEVEAAQGGLLGQWYINADVANDSFVKQYQEQYHEYPGVASANSYDSLNLITQAVNLHGNDNDGIAQFLSSLSDYNGAAGKYSSTGDHRFDLPATVKVITEKGFEKLY
;
A
#
# COMPACT_ATOMS: atom_id res chain seq x y z
N LYS A 1 -8.15 9.22 19.88
CA LYS A 1 -9.08 10.16 20.58
C LYS A 1 -8.87 10.21 22.09
N GLN A 2 -9.06 9.10 22.84
CA GLN A 2 -8.93 9.11 24.32
C GLN A 2 -7.55 9.58 24.81
N ALA A 3 -6.45 9.17 24.16
CA ALA A 3 -5.10 9.60 24.53
C ALA A 3 -4.94 11.13 24.53
N LYS A 4 -5.49 11.83 23.51
CA LYS A 4 -5.51 13.31 23.45
C LYS A 4 -6.37 13.90 24.57
N THR A 5 -7.54 13.33 24.86
CA THR A 5 -8.41 13.76 25.98
C THR A 5 -7.71 13.63 27.35
N LEU A 6 -6.82 12.65 27.49
CA LEU A 6 -6.03 12.41 28.70
C LEU A 6 -4.71 13.20 28.74
N ASN A 7 -4.47 14.12 27.78
CA ASN A 7 -3.22 14.88 27.64
C ASN A 7 -1.96 14.00 27.58
N LEU A 8 -2.06 12.81 26.98
CA LEU A 8 -0.89 12.01 26.66
C LEU A 8 -0.20 12.64 25.45
N ASN A 9 0.95 13.29 25.69
CA ASN A 9 1.75 14.00 24.69
C ASN A 9 2.88 13.14 24.09
N ALA A 10 2.80 11.82 24.23
CA ALA A 10 3.75 10.91 23.60
C ALA A 10 3.41 10.76 22.11
N ASP A 11 4.45 10.57 21.29
CA ASP A 11 4.27 10.08 19.93
C ASP A 11 3.63 8.69 20.02
N LEU A 12 2.51 8.49 19.32
CA LEU A 12 2.10 7.13 19.00
C LEU A 12 3.02 6.69 17.85
N ALA A 13 3.09 5.41 17.56
CA ALA A 13 3.68 4.90 16.33
C ALA A 13 2.84 3.70 15.92
N GLY A 14 2.60 3.55 14.62
CA GLY A 14 1.82 2.45 14.08
C GLY A 14 2.54 1.71 12.97
N LEU A 15 2.05 0.52 12.70
CA LEU A 15 2.40 -0.31 11.56
C LEU A 15 1.10 -0.51 10.77
N GLU A 16 1.12 -0.29 9.45
CA GLU A 16 0.07 -0.70 8.48
C GLU A 16 -1.35 -0.10 8.63
N LEU A 17 -1.69 0.52 9.77
CA LEU A 17 -3.10 0.68 10.17
C LEU A 17 -3.73 2.06 9.92
N PHE A 18 -2.99 3.06 9.42
CA PHE A 18 -3.50 4.43 9.36
C PHE A 18 -3.88 4.93 7.96
N GLU A 19 -3.95 4.07 6.94
CA GLU A 19 -4.18 4.46 5.55
C GLU A 19 -5.66 4.43 5.11
N ASP A 20 -6.57 4.81 6.00
CA ASP A 20 -7.98 5.05 5.69
C ASP A 20 -8.36 6.49 6.06
N GLN A 21 -8.73 7.28 5.03
CA GLN A 21 -9.11 8.68 5.20
C GLN A 21 -10.35 8.83 6.11
N HIS A 22 -11.27 7.87 6.09
CA HIS A 22 -12.45 7.89 6.96
C HIS A 22 -12.08 7.72 8.43
N GLU A 23 -11.03 6.95 8.73
CA GLU A 23 -10.51 6.82 10.10
C GLU A 23 -9.86 8.13 10.57
N VAL A 24 -9.10 8.79 9.69
CA VAL A 24 -8.49 10.11 9.97
C VAL A 24 -9.57 11.15 10.28
N GLU A 25 -10.63 11.20 9.48
CA GLU A 25 -11.78 12.09 9.68
C GLU A 25 -12.52 11.78 11.00
N ALA A 26 -12.82 10.50 11.26
CA ALA A 26 -13.47 10.06 12.48
C ALA A 26 -12.64 10.36 13.75
N ALA A 27 -11.30 10.41 13.61
CA ALA A 27 -10.40 10.76 14.69
C ALA A 27 -10.42 12.25 15.07
N GLN A 28 -11.07 13.11 14.28
CA GLN A 28 -11.26 14.54 14.55
C GLN A 28 -9.94 15.27 14.87
N GLY A 29 -8.94 15.07 13.99
CA GLY A 29 -7.60 15.64 14.15
C GLY A 29 -6.69 14.90 15.14
N GLY A 30 -7.20 13.87 15.83
CA GLY A 30 -6.45 13.10 16.82
C GLY A 30 -5.29 12.27 16.24
N LEU A 31 -5.29 12.04 14.93
CA LEU A 31 -4.25 11.31 14.19
C LEU A 31 -3.31 12.23 13.40
N LEU A 32 -3.56 13.54 13.31
CA LEU A 32 -2.69 14.44 12.55
C LEU A 32 -1.29 14.52 13.18
N GLY A 33 -0.27 14.47 12.32
CA GLY A 33 1.15 14.44 12.71
C GLY A 33 1.66 13.08 13.17
N GLN A 34 0.77 12.07 13.23
CA GLN A 34 1.13 10.72 13.59
C GLN A 34 1.96 10.08 12.47
N TRP A 35 3.13 9.53 12.82
CA TRP A 35 3.96 8.80 11.88
C TRP A 35 3.77 7.29 12.01
N TYR A 36 4.00 6.58 10.91
CA TYR A 36 3.85 5.13 10.83
C TYR A 36 4.72 4.55 9.73
N ILE A 37 4.89 3.23 9.77
CA ILE A 37 5.61 2.47 8.75
C ILE A 37 4.60 1.59 8.01
N ASN A 38 4.70 1.60 6.69
CA ASN A 38 3.93 0.74 5.79
C ASN A 38 4.76 0.50 4.51
N ALA A 39 4.26 -0.33 3.59
CA ALA A 39 4.70 -0.38 2.22
C ALA A 39 4.78 1.03 1.60
N ASP A 40 5.71 1.22 0.65
CA ASP A 40 5.92 2.49 -0.02
C ASP A 40 4.65 3.00 -0.72
N VAL A 41 4.64 4.28 -1.07
CA VAL A 41 3.51 4.87 -1.77
C VAL A 41 3.31 4.22 -3.13
N ALA A 42 2.04 4.03 -3.50
CA ALA A 42 1.70 3.62 -4.86
C ALA A 42 2.28 4.62 -5.87
N ASN A 43 2.65 4.15 -7.05
CA ASN A 43 3.25 5.02 -8.05
C ASN A 43 2.27 6.13 -8.50
N ASP A 44 2.81 7.29 -8.89
CA ASP A 44 2.01 8.48 -9.23
C ASP A 44 1.00 8.24 -10.36
N SER A 45 1.33 7.35 -11.30
CA SER A 45 0.45 7.01 -12.42
C SER A 45 -0.81 6.29 -11.95
N PHE A 46 -0.66 5.33 -11.04
CA PHE A 46 -1.78 4.61 -10.45
C PHE A 46 -2.63 5.53 -9.58
N VAL A 47 -2.01 6.34 -8.72
CA VAL A 47 -2.73 7.31 -7.87
C VAL A 47 -3.59 8.23 -8.70
N LYS A 48 -3.04 8.79 -9.79
CA LYS A 48 -3.76 9.67 -10.70
C LYS A 48 -4.95 8.96 -11.36
N GLN A 49 -4.74 7.77 -11.92
CA GLN A 49 -5.81 7.00 -12.57
C GLN A 49 -6.93 6.64 -11.59
N TYR A 50 -6.57 6.26 -10.36
CA TYR A 50 -7.53 5.92 -9.32
C TYR A 50 -8.37 7.14 -8.93
N GLN A 51 -7.74 8.31 -8.73
CA GLN A 51 -8.44 9.55 -8.41
C GLN A 51 -9.34 10.04 -9.55
N GLU A 52 -8.93 9.87 -10.80
CA GLU A 52 -9.75 10.19 -11.98
C GLU A 52 -11.01 9.33 -12.03
N GLN A 53 -10.91 8.06 -11.65
CA GLN A 53 -12.00 7.08 -11.72
C GLN A 53 -12.95 7.11 -10.51
N TYR A 54 -12.40 7.25 -9.30
CA TYR A 54 -13.13 7.08 -8.04
C TYR A 54 -13.28 8.36 -7.22
N HIS A 55 -12.59 9.44 -7.60
CA HIS A 55 -12.62 10.73 -6.91
C HIS A 55 -12.15 10.69 -5.45
N GLU A 56 -11.30 9.72 -5.11
CA GLU A 56 -10.70 9.53 -3.79
C GLU A 56 -9.24 9.04 -3.94
N TYR A 57 -8.46 9.12 -2.86
CA TYR A 57 -7.13 8.52 -2.84
C TYR A 57 -7.21 6.98 -2.77
N PRO A 58 -6.26 6.24 -3.38
CA PRO A 58 -6.21 4.79 -3.19
C PRO A 58 -6.04 4.44 -1.72
N GLY A 59 -6.81 3.46 -1.25
CA GLY A 59 -6.66 2.89 0.09
C GLY A 59 -5.46 1.94 0.21
N VAL A 60 -5.20 1.49 1.44
CA VAL A 60 -4.05 0.66 1.84
C VAL A 60 -3.80 -0.59 0.97
N ALA A 61 -4.85 -1.20 0.42
CA ALA A 61 -4.75 -2.43 -0.36
C ALA A 61 -4.95 -2.23 -1.88
N SER A 62 -5.25 -1.01 -2.33
CA SER A 62 -5.69 -0.77 -3.71
C SER A 62 -4.58 -1.09 -4.73
N ALA A 63 -3.35 -0.64 -4.48
CA ALA A 63 -2.22 -0.91 -5.36
C ALA A 63 -1.83 -2.40 -5.37
N ASN A 64 -1.77 -3.03 -4.19
CA ASN A 64 -1.48 -4.47 -4.06
C ASN A 64 -2.53 -5.32 -4.78
N SER A 65 -3.81 -4.96 -4.69
CA SER A 65 -4.91 -5.67 -5.35
C SER A 65 -4.85 -5.52 -6.88
N TYR A 66 -4.55 -4.31 -7.36
CA TYR A 66 -4.38 -4.03 -8.78
C TYR A 66 -3.24 -4.86 -9.39
N ASP A 67 -2.08 -4.86 -8.73
CA ASP A 67 -0.92 -5.63 -9.16
C ASP A 67 -1.16 -7.13 -9.10
N SER A 68 -1.79 -7.62 -8.02
CA SER A 68 -2.11 -9.04 -7.87
C SER A 68 -2.96 -9.54 -9.04
N LEU A 69 -3.99 -8.79 -9.44
CA LEU A 69 -4.83 -9.14 -10.57
C LEU A 69 -4.04 -9.13 -11.90
N ASN A 70 -3.18 -8.13 -12.10
CA ASN A 70 -2.33 -8.04 -13.29
C ASN A 70 -1.34 -9.19 -13.39
N LEU A 71 -0.71 -9.58 -12.27
CA LEU A 71 0.24 -10.68 -12.21
C LEU A 71 -0.45 -12.01 -12.49
N ILE A 72 -1.61 -12.27 -11.89
CA ILE A 72 -2.39 -13.49 -12.18
C ILE A 72 -2.82 -13.52 -13.63
N THR A 73 -3.29 -12.39 -14.18
CA THR A 73 -3.68 -12.30 -15.59
C THR A 73 -2.50 -12.60 -16.52
N GLN A 74 -1.32 -12.06 -16.23
CA GLN A 74 -0.10 -12.34 -16.99
C GLN A 74 0.30 -13.82 -16.90
N ALA A 75 0.29 -14.40 -15.70
CA ALA A 75 0.61 -15.79 -15.48
C ALA A 75 -0.34 -16.72 -16.25
N VAL A 76 -1.65 -16.47 -16.18
CA VAL A 76 -2.68 -17.24 -16.89
C VAL A 76 -2.55 -17.06 -18.41
N ASN A 77 -2.22 -15.86 -18.90
CA ASN A 77 -2.01 -15.66 -20.34
C ASN A 77 -0.80 -16.44 -20.87
N LEU A 78 0.23 -16.66 -20.04
CA LEU A 78 1.44 -17.39 -20.40
C LEU A 78 1.29 -18.92 -20.23
N HIS A 79 0.61 -19.36 -19.16
CA HIS A 79 0.58 -20.76 -18.73
C HIS A 79 -0.80 -21.41 -18.84
N GLY A 80 -1.85 -20.65 -19.17
CA GLY A 80 -3.22 -21.14 -19.24
C GLY A 80 -3.70 -21.66 -17.89
N ASN A 81 -4.08 -22.95 -17.86
CA ASN A 81 -4.55 -23.64 -16.65
C ASN A 81 -3.46 -24.48 -15.97
N ASP A 82 -2.19 -24.30 -16.35
CA ASP A 82 -1.06 -24.96 -15.69
C ASP A 82 -0.73 -24.27 -14.37
N ASN A 83 -1.22 -24.86 -13.27
CA ASN A 83 -1.01 -24.32 -11.93
C ASN A 83 0.47 -24.27 -11.53
N ASP A 84 1.27 -25.26 -11.95
CA ASP A 84 2.70 -25.30 -11.61
C ASP A 84 3.44 -24.21 -12.39
N GLY A 85 3.09 -24.00 -13.66
CA GLY A 85 3.59 -22.89 -14.47
C GLY A 85 3.26 -21.52 -13.87
N ILE A 86 2.02 -21.32 -13.42
CA ILE A 86 1.58 -20.07 -12.76
C ILE A 86 2.35 -19.85 -11.45
N ALA A 87 2.45 -20.88 -10.61
CA ALA A 87 3.19 -20.79 -9.35
C ALA A 87 4.67 -20.48 -9.60
N GLN A 88 5.27 -21.12 -10.61
CA GLN A 88 6.65 -20.88 -11.00
C GLN A 88 6.85 -19.44 -11.46
N PHE A 89 5.99 -18.90 -12.32
CA PHE A 89 6.02 -17.51 -12.78
C PHE A 89 6.06 -16.52 -11.60
N LEU A 90 5.14 -16.68 -10.63
CA LEU A 90 5.06 -15.81 -9.46
C LEU A 90 6.30 -15.95 -8.55
N SER A 91 6.84 -17.17 -8.42
CA SER A 91 8.03 -17.43 -7.59
C SER A 91 9.33 -16.89 -8.19
N SER A 92 9.40 -16.71 -9.51
CA SER A 92 10.57 -16.23 -10.24
C SER A 92 10.47 -14.78 -10.72
N LEU A 93 9.41 -14.07 -10.33
CA LEU A 93 9.18 -12.69 -10.75
C LEU A 93 10.36 -11.80 -10.29
N SER A 94 10.93 -11.02 -11.20
CA SER A 94 12.03 -10.10 -10.92
C SER A 94 11.73 -8.74 -11.53
N ASP A 95 12.10 -7.67 -10.82
CA ASP A 95 12.03 -6.28 -11.31
C ASP A 95 10.65 -5.87 -11.83
N TYR A 96 9.59 -6.44 -11.27
CA TYR A 96 8.22 -6.08 -11.63
C TYR A 96 7.95 -4.63 -11.23
N ASN A 97 7.42 -3.85 -12.17
CA ASN A 97 7.09 -2.45 -11.97
C ASN A 97 5.58 -2.26 -12.11
N GLY A 98 4.89 -2.23 -10.98
CA GLY A 98 3.44 -2.14 -10.89
C GLY A 98 2.97 -0.92 -10.12
N ALA A 99 1.67 -0.88 -9.83
CA ALA A 99 1.03 0.15 -9.00
C ALA A 99 1.69 0.28 -7.62
N ALA A 100 2.09 -0.82 -7.00
CA ALA A 100 2.75 -0.82 -5.68
C ALA A 100 4.26 -0.50 -5.76
N GLY A 101 4.75 -0.07 -6.93
CA GLY A 101 6.15 0.27 -7.16
C GLY A 101 6.94 -0.88 -7.78
N LYS A 102 8.26 -0.84 -7.59
CA LYS A 102 9.18 -1.84 -8.13
C LYS A 102 9.55 -2.88 -7.08
N TYR A 103 9.31 -4.15 -7.38
CA TYR A 103 9.59 -5.27 -6.48
C TYR A 103 9.80 -6.58 -7.24
N SER A 104 10.25 -7.60 -6.53
CA SER A 104 10.58 -8.94 -6.99
C SER A 104 10.01 -9.98 -6.03
N SER A 105 9.93 -11.22 -6.50
CA SER A 105 9.70 -12.37 -5.66
C SER A 105 10.97 -12.69 -4.87
N THR A 106 10.78 -13.11 -3.63
CA THR A 106 11.86 -13.60 -2.76
C THR A 106 12.10 -15.11 -2.92
N GLY A 107 11.35 -15.77 -3.80
CA GLY A 107 11.45 -17.21 -4.06
C GLY A 107 10.77 -18.11 -3.02
N ASP A 108 10.33 -17.57 -1.88
CA ASP A 108 9.59 -18.29 -0.83
C ASP A 108 8.15 -17.78 -0.65
N HIS A 109 7.51 -17.45 -1.78
CA HIS A 109 6.12 -16.97 -1.87
C HIS A 109 5.85 -15.61 -1.20
N ARG A 110 6.89 -14.80 -1.00
CA ARG A 110 6.78 -13.39 -0.57
C ARG A 110 7.38 -12.48 -1.63
N PHE A 111 7.04 -11.19 -1.56
CA PHE A 111 7.59 -10.13 -2.40
C PHE A 111 8.34 -9.11 -1.56
N ASP A 112 9.41 -8.53 -2.10
CA ASP A 112 10.33 -7.62 -1.40
C ASP A 112 9.94 -6.14 -1.51
N LEU A 113 8.65 -5.83 -1.35
CA LEU A 113 8.17 -4.45 -1.42
C LEU A 113 8.92 -3.55 -0.42
N PRO A 114 9.39 -2.36 -0.85
CA PRO A 114 10.03 -1.42 0.05
C PRO A 114 9.02 -0.87 1.06
N ALA A 115 9.46 -0.67 2.29
CA ALA A 115 8.70 0.05 3.31
C ALA A 115 9.17 1.51 3.39
N THR A 116 8.28 2.41 3.80
CA THR A 116 8.58 3.83 4.02
C THR A 116 7.94 4.32 5.32
N VAL A 117 8.52 5.39 5.87
CA VAL A 117 7.91 6.14 6.97
C VAL A 117 6.97 7.16 6.36
N LYS A 118 5.73 7.19 6.83
CA LYS A 118 4.71 8.16 6.42
C LYS A 118 4.22 8.97 7.60
N VAL A 119 3.66 10.13 7.33
CA VAL A 119 2.97 10.99 8.29
C VAL A 119 1.56 11.29 7.80
N ILE A 120 0.61 11.35 8.73
CA ILE A 120 -0.77 11.75 8.46
C ILE A 120 -0.84 13.28 8.50
N THR A 121 -1.23 13.89 7.38
CA THR A 121 -1.43 15.34 7.23
C THR A 121 -2.90 15.65 6.92
N GLU A 122 -3.27 16.93 6.91
CA GLU A 122 -4.60 17.35 6.46
C GLU A 122 -4.86 17.03 4.97
N LYS A 123 -3.81 16.76 4.19
CA LYS A 123 -3.89 16.46 2.76
C LYS A 123 -3.92 14.96 2.47
N GLY A 124 -3.76 14.12 3.49
CA GLY A 124 -3.72 12.66 3.38
C GLY A 124 -2.44 12.07 3.96
N PHE A 125 -1.89 11.07 3.28
CA PHE A 125 -0.75 10.28 3.73
C PHE A 125 0.51 10.67 2.96
N GLU A 126 1.48 11.28 3.63
CA GLU A 126 2.68 11.81 3.00
C GLU A 126 3.92 11.04 3.43
N LYS A 127 4.85 10.81 2.50
CA LYS A 127 6.15 10.18 2.77
C LYS A 127 7.05 11.12 3.55
N LEU A 128 7.64 10.62 4.63
CA LEU A 128 8.57 11.32 5.52
C LEU A 128 10.04 11.07 5.12
N TYR A 129 10.37 9.81 4.80
CA TYR A 129 11.72 9.36 4.41
C TYR A 129 11.65 8.29 3.31
#